data_AF-A0A2V2BJC4-F1
#
_entry.id   AF-A0A2V2BJC4-F1
#
_cell.length_a   1.000
_cell.length_b   1.000
_cell.length_c   1.000
_cell.angle_alpha   90.00
_cell.angle_beta   90.00
_cell.angle_gamma   90.00
#
_symmetry.space_group_name_H-M   'P 1'
#
loop_
_entity.id
_entity.type
_entity.pdbx_description
1 polymer ?
#
loop_
_entity_poly.entity_id
_entity_poly.type
_entity_poly.pdbx_seq_one_letter_code
_entity_poly.pdbx_strand_id
1 'polypeptide(L)'
;MFSVDQVIESFWPNQHPANWQKRILKWILREDEFQRFAARYPHLKGLDMVEQVLEHLDVRCELSERDLEQIPPRGPVVIVANHPLGTIDGMALLHAISQVRPDVKIVANRLIMLLEPLNSLMLPVDNIGNRTSRQQLQSMQQHLSNQGVLIIFPAGEVSRLSSAGVRDREWHHSFLRLAAKARAPLVPVHVEGRNSWLFYATAKVAPPVAMLMLVREMFKQRGMRIKLRIGAQIPFAHWHDGHTQGKELAKRVRKHVYRLGQGKKGLFQTESAIALAEDRADLKKALLQSELLGNTPDGKQIYLWRRNGATSVPILRELGRLREIAFRAVGEGSGRRRDLDSYDDDYYHLILWDDAELEIVGAYRFIPGGEQLERRGMEGLYSHSLFHYDERMIPILRQGIELGRSFIQPAYWGKRGLDYLWLGIGAYVARYPEVRYLFGPVSISGTMPLAARDLLVAFYRIYFPTDFPLATSRCPYPASLPDVLAQFSGNDYKEDLQRLKQLLSNLGVAIPTLYKQYCEVYEPGGVQFIDFGSDPDFNNCIDGLVLADLTKIKPSRYERYVAVHLPK
;
A
#
# COMPACT_ATOMS: atom_id res chain seq x y z
N MET A 1 -0.95 -18.86 -34.96
CA MET A 1 -0.84 -19.93 -33.93
C MET A 1 0.15 -20.99 -34.40
N PHE A 2 0.90 -21.62 -33.48
CA PHE A 2 2.09 -22.40 -33.83
C PHE A 2 1.76 -23.73 -34.51
N SER A 3 2.56 -24.12 -35.51
CA SER A 3 2.55 -25.47 -36.09
C SER A 3 3.69 -26.32 -35.55
N VAL A 4 3.56 -27.64 -35.63
CA VAL A 4 4.66 -28.55 -35.25
C VAL A 4 5.92 -28.29 -36.07
N ASP A 5 5.77 -27.90 -37.33
CA ASP A 5 6.89 -27.55 -38.20
C ASP A 5 7.59 -26.25 -37.72
N GLN A 6 6.84 -25.23 -37.27
CA GLN A 6 7.42 -24.00 -36.69
C GLN A 6 8.15 -24.27 -35.37
N VAL A 7 7.66 -25.20 -34.53
CA VAL A 7 8.34 -25.59 -33.29
C VAL A 7 9.63 -26.34 -33.58
N ILE A 8 9.62 -27.26 -34.56
CA ILE A 8 10.83 -27.98 -34.99
C ILE A 8 11.85 -27.01 -35.56
N GLU A 9 11.44 -26.09 -36.43
CA GLU A 9 12.33 -25.10 -37.05
C GLU A 9 12.93 -24.14 -36.01
N SER A 10 12.17 -23.78 -34.98
CA SER A 10 12.65 -22.86 -33.93
C SER A 10 13.60 -23.51 -32.91
N PHE A 11 13.42 -24.79 -32.56
CA PHE A 11 14.20 -25.47 -31.51
C PHE A 11 15.22 -26.47 -32.02
N TRP A 12 14.98 -27.07 -33.20
CA TRP A 12 15.85 -28.03 -33.85
C TRP A 12 15.96 -27.75 -35.36
N PRO A 13 16.46 -26.57 -35.78
CA PRO A 13 16.52 -26.15 -37.19
C PRO A 13 17.28 -27.12 -38.09
N ASN A 14 18.19 -27.91 -37.52
CA ASN A 14 19.04 -28.88 -38.25
C ASN A 14 18.54 -30.33 -38.17
N GLN A 15 17.34 -30.58 -37.63
CA GLN A 15 16.76 -31.93 -37.56
C GLN A 15 15.55 -32.05 -38.47
N HIS A 16 15.54 -33.09 -39.31
CA HIS A 16 14.39 -33.48 -40.11
C HIS A 16 13.75 -34.74 -39.49
N PRO A 17 12.82 -34.59 -38.54
CA PRO A 17 12.18 -35.74 -37.90
C PRO A 17 11.35 -36.53 -38.91
N ALA A 18 11.40 -37.85 -38.80
CA ALA A 18 10.62 -38.76 -39.63
C ALA A 18 9.12 -38.55 -39.43
N ASN A 19 8.30 -38.93 -40.42
CA ASN A 19 6.84 -38.71 -40.40
C ASN A 19 6.13 -39.28 -39.16
N TRP A 20 6.64 -40.40 -38.61
CA TRP A 20 6.12 -40.96 -37.37
C TRP A 20 6.46 -40.11 -36.13
N GLN A 21 7.64 -39.49 -36.09
CA GLN A 21 8.05 -38.55 -35.03
C GLN A 21 7.22 -37.27 -35.10
N LYS A 22 6.95 -36.75 -36.32
CA LYS A 22 6.03 -35.63 -36.52
C LYS A 22 4.63 -35.96 -36.02
N ARG A 23 4.08 -37.15 -36.32
CA ARG A 23 2.78 -37.59 -35.78
C ARG A 23 2.75 -37.63 -34.25
N ILE A 24 3.82 -38.13 -33.61
CA ILE A 24 3.93 -38.12 -32.15
C ILE A 24 3.97 -36.68 -31.61
N LEU A 25 4.72 -35.77 -32.24
CA LEU A 25 4.77 -34.37 -31.84
C LEU A 25 3.41 -33.67 -32.00
N LYS A 26 2.69 -33.90 -33.11
CA LYS A 26 1.32 -33.39 -33.31
C LYS A 26 0.37 -33.84 -32.22
N TRP A 27 0.49 -35.12 -31.83
CA TRP A 27 -0.30 -35.68 -30.75
C TRP A 27 0.08 -35.14 -29.36
N ILE A 28 1.38 -34.96 -29.07
CA ILE A 28 1.85 -34.36 -27.81
C ILE A 28 1.41 -32.90 -27.69
N LEU A 29 1.48 -32.14 -28.78
CA LEU A 29 1.15 -30.72 -28.81
C LEU A 29 -0.34 -30.44 -29.01
N ARG A 30 -1.17 -31.48 -29.20
CA ARG A 30 -2.63 -31.35 -29.43
C ARG A 30 -2.94 -30.34 -30.54
N GLU A 31 -2.17 -30.38 -31.63
CA GLU A 31 -2.22 -29.38 -32.71
C GLU A 31 -3.63 -29.19 -33.26
N ASP A 32 -4.40 -30.27 -33.46
CA ASP A 32 -5.77 -30.20 -33.98
C ASP A 32 -6.75 -29.46 -33.06
N GLU A 33 -6.58 -29.54 -31.75
CA GLU A 33 -7.42 -28.80 -30.78
C GLU A 33 -7.02 -27.32 -30.75
N PHE A 34 -5.71 -27.03 -30.80
CA PHE A 34 -5.19 -25.67 -30.91
C PHE A 34 -5.66 -24.99 -32.21
N GLN A 35 -5.57 -25.65 -33.35
CA GLN A 35 -6.01 -25.10 -34.64
C GLN A 35 -7.53 -24.88 -34.67
N ARG A 36 -8.32 -25.81 -34.11
CA ARG A 36 -9.78 -25.62 -34.00
C ARG A 36 -10.14 -24.43 -33.11
N PHE A 37 -9.43 -24.25 -32.01
CA PHE A 37 -9.60 -23.08 -31.15
C PHE A 37 -9.21 -21.79 -31.89
N ALA A 38 -8.06 -21.78 -32.57
CA ALA A 38 -7.58 -20.67 -33.40
C ALA A 38 -8.60 -20.23 -34.44
N ALA A 39 -9.16 -21.20 -35.17
CA ALA A 39 -10.11 -20.97 -36.24
C ALA A 39 -11.45 -20.45 -35.71
N ARG A 40 -11.84 -20.85 -34.49
CA ARG A 40 -13.08 -20.40 -33.85
C ARG A 40 -12.96 -18.98 -33.28
N TYR A 41 -11.78 -18.59 -32.82
CA TYR A 41 -11.55 -17.30 -32.16
C TYR A 41 -10.38 -16.50 -32.77
N PRO A 42 -10.39 -16.21 -34.09
CA PRO A 42 -9.23 -15.60 -34.76
C PRO A 42 -9.01 -14.12 -34.39
N HIS A 43 -10.02 -13.45 -33.84
CA HIS A 43 -10.01 -12.02 -33.55
C HIS A 43 -9.56 -11.70 -32.11
N LEU A 44 -9.60 -12.68 -31.19
CA LEU A 44 -9.26 -12.47 -29.79
C LEU A 44 -7.74 -12.28 -29.61
N LYS A 45 -7.37 -11.31 -28.79
CA LYS A 45 -5.97 -10.97 -28.49
C LYS A 45 -5.82 -10.60 -27.03
N GLY A 46 -4.60 -10.71 -26.50
CA GLY A 46 -4.28 -10.28 -25.14
C GLY A 46 -5.15 -10.97 -24.09
N LEU A 47 -5.77 -10.18 -23.22
CA LEU A 47 -6.53 -10.66 -22.07
C LEU A 47 -7.80 -11.42 -22.50
N ASP A 48 -8.49 -10.96 -23.55
CA ASP A 48 -9.69 -11.62 -24.07
C ASP A 48 -9.38 -13.05 -24.54
N MET A 49 -8.21 -13.25 -25.14
CA MET A 49 -7.73 -14.58 -25.51
C MET A 49 -7.46 -15.45 -24.28
N VAL A 50 -6.86 -14.88 -23.23
CA VAL A 50 -6.59 -15.61 -21.97
C VAL A 50 -7.89 -16.06 -21.33
N GLU A 51 -8.87 -15.15 -21.22
CA GLU A 51 -10.19 -15.45 -20.66
C GLU A 51 -10.90 -16.54 -21.47
N GLN A 52 -10.92 -16.43 -22.80
CA GLN A 52 -11.56 -17.42 -23.64
C GLN A 52 -10.89 -18.80 -23.57
N VAL A 53 -9.56 -18.86 -23.43
CA VAL A 53 -8.85 -20.13 -23.23
C VAL A 53 -9.24 -20.78 -21.91
N LEU A 54 -9.29 -20.00 -20.82
CA LEU A 54 -9.72 -20.51 -19.50
C LEU A 54 -11.17 -21.01 -19.54
N GLU A 55 -12.07 -20.28 -20.20
CA GLU A 55 -13.47 -20.66 -20.36
C GLU A 55 -13.62 -21.93 -21.22
N HIS A 56 -12.91 -22.04 -22.33
CA HIS A 56 -12.96 -23.23 -23.19
C HIS A 56 -12.46 -24.49 -22.48
N LEU A 57 -11.46 -24.33 -21.62
CA LEU A 57 -10.94 -25.39 -20.77
C LEU A 57 -11.80 -25.60 -19.50
N ASP A 58 -12.84 -24.81 -19.25
CA ASP A 58 -13.64 -24.82 -18.01
C ASP A 58 -12.73 -24.82 -16.76
N VAL A 59 -11.67 -24.02 -16.80
CA VAL A 59 -10.73 -23.88 -15.69
C VAL A 59 -11.21 -22.73 -14.82
N ARG A 60 -11.50 -23.03 -13.55
CA ARG A 60 -11.98 -22.01 -12.59
C ARG A 60 -10.86 -21.64 -11.62
N CYS A 61 -10.59 -20.35 -11.51
CA CYS A 61 -9.66 -19.84 -10.50
C CYS A 61 -10.41 -19.66 -9.18
N GLU A 62 -10.00 -20.40 -8.14
CA GLU A 62 -10.48 -20.19 -6.77
C GLU A 62 -9.60 -19.13 -6.10
N LEU A 63 -10.15 -17.94 -5.98
CA LEU A 63 -9.56 -16.76 -5.34
C LEU A 63 -10.59 -16.17 -4.37
N SER A 64 -10.13 -15.63 -3.24
CA SER A 64 -10.97 -14.77 -2.41
C SER A 64 -10.85 -13.31 -2.87
N GLU A 65 -11.86 -12.49 -2.55
CA GLU A 65 -11.76 -11.04 -2.76
C GLU A 65 -10.52 -10.45 -2.06
N ARG A 66 -10.15 -10.99 -0.89
CA ARG A 66 -8.96 -10.57 -0.15
C ARG A 66 -7.66 -10.87 -0.88
N ASP A 67 -7.61 -11.92 -1.69
CA ASP A 67 -6.44 -12.24 -2.51
C ASP A 67 -6.26 -11.17 -3.60
N LEU A 68 -7.34 -10.83 -4.30
CA LEU A 68 -7.30 -9.79 -5.34
C LEU A 68 -6.96 -8.42 -4.77
N GLU A 69 -7.49 -8.09 -3.60
CA GLU A 69 -7.15 -6.85 -2.91
C GLU A 69 -5.65 -6.69 -2.71
N GLN A 70 -4.89 -7.77 -2.44
CA GLN A 70 -3.44 -7.70 -2.20
C GLN A 70 -2.62 -7.10 -3.35
N ILE A 71 -3.19 -6.97 -4.54
CA ILE A 71 -2.54 -6.40 -5.71
C ILE A 71 -2.63 -4.86 -5.62
N PRO A 72 -1.49 -4.13 -5.55
CA PRO A 72 -1.52 -2.68 -5.53
C PRO A 72 -2.18 -2.08 -6.79
N PRO A 73 -3.17 -1.17 -6.64
CA PRO A 73 -3.91 -0.61 -7.76
C PRO A 73 -3.05 0.35 -8.61
N ARG A 74 -1.92 0.83 -8.07
CA ARG A 74 -0.97 1.72 -8.76
C ARG A 74 0.45 1.39 -8.32
N GLY A 75 1.42 1.90 -9.08
CA GLY A 75 2.85 1.69 -8.82
C GLY A 75 3.39 0.41 -9.46
N PRO A 76 4.73 0.31 -9.58
CA PRO A 76 5.39 -0.88 -10.10
C PRO A 76 5.19 -2.05 -9.14
N VAL A 77 4.89 -3.23 -9.66
CA VAL A 77 4.73 -4.43 -8.83
C VAL A 77 5.40 -5.62 -9.48
N VAL A 78 6.18 -6.38 -8.71
CA VAL A 78 6.73 -7.67 -9.16
C VAL A 78 6.01 -8.78 -8.43
N ILE A 79 5.25 -9.57 -9.18
CA ILE A 79 4.52 -10.73 -8.66
C ILE A 79 5.42 -11.95 -8.80
N VAL A 80 5.67 -12.64 -7.68
CA VAL A 80 6.54 -13.81 -7.63
C VAL A 80 5.73 -15.05 -7.25
N ALA A 81 5.74 -16.06 -8.12
CA ALA A 81 4.92 -17.25 -7.94
C ALA A 81 5.70 -18.55 -8.12
N ASN A 82 5.22 -19.62 -7.48
CA ASN A 82 5.59 -20.98 -7.86
C ASN A 82 4.84 -21.42 -9.12
N HIS A 83 5.35 -22.45 -9.80
CA HIS A 83 4.86 -22.80 -11.15
C HIS A 83 4.54 -24.31 -11.31
N PRO A 84 3.52 -24.85 -10.63
CA PRO A 84 3.27 -26.29 -10.61
C PRO A 84 2.67 -26.89 -11.89
N LEU A 85 1.78 -26.16 -12.58
CA LEU A 85 1.01 -26.67 -13.73
C LEU A 85 1.55 -26.17 -15.07
N GLY A 86 2.38 -25.12 -15.10
CA GLY A 86 2.93 -24.58 -16.34
C GLY A 86 2.03 -23.50 -16.94
N THR A 87 1.77 -23.55 -18.25
CA THR A 87 1.09 -22.46 -18.99
C THR A 87 -0.24 -22.01 -18.37
N ILE A 88 -1.01 -22.92 -17.75
CA ILE A 88 -2.25 -22.54 -17.08
C ILE A 88 -2.01 -21.65 -15.87
N ASP A 89 -0.95 -21.88 -15.08
CA ASP A 89 -0.64 -20.99 -13.94
C ASP A 89 -0.45 -19.56 -14.43
N GLY A 90 0.25 -19.40 -15.57
CA GLY A 90 0.48 -18.09 -16.18
C GLY A 90 -0.82 -17.44 -16.66
N MET A 91 -1.70 -18.20 -17.32
CA MET A 91 -3.00 -17.70 -17.79
C MET A 91 -3.94 -17.34 -16.64
N ALA A 92 -4.03 -18.21 -15.62
CA ALA A 92 -4.82 -18.01 -14.42
C ALA A 92 -4.37 -16.75 -13.66
N LEU A 93 -3.05 -16.55 -13.50
CA LEU A 93 -2.51 -15.34 -12.89
C LEU A 93 -2.77 -14.10 -13.74
N LEU A 94 -2.53 -14.14 -15.06
CA LEU A 94 -2.81 -13.01 -15.94
C LEU A 94 -4.27 -12.55 -15.83
N HIS A 95 -5.22 -13.49 -15.90
CA HIS A 95 -6.64 -13.20 -15.77
C HIS A 95 -7.01 -12.67 -14.37
N ALA A 96 -6.50 -13.29 -13.30
CA ALA A 96 -6.77 -12.85 -11.94
C ALA A 96 -6.25 -11.42 -11.69
N ILE A 97 -5.02 -11.15 -12.10
CA ILE A 97 -4.37 -9.85 -11.88
C ILE A 97 -4.98 -8.78 -12.78
N SER A 98 -5.40 -9.12 -14.00
CA SER A 98 -6.01 -8.15 -14.91
C SER A 98 -7.33 -7.56 -14.43
N GLN A 99 -8.02 -8.24 -13.51
CA GLN A 99 -9.22 -7.70 -12.86
C GLN A 99 -8.93 -6.45 -12.03
N VAL A 100 -7.69 -6.30 -11.53
CA VAL A 100 -7.24 -5.12 -10.77
C VAL A 100 -6.33 -4.23 -11.61
N ARG A 101 -5.46 -4.84 -12.43
CA ARG A 101 -4.38 -4.16 -13.18
C ARG A 101 -4.30 -4.69 -14.62
N PRO A 102 -4.93 -4.03 -15.60
CA PRO A 102 -4.93 -4.48 -16.99
C PRO A 102 -3.55 -4.38 -17.68
N ASP A 103 -2.62 -3.63 -17.09
CA ASP A 103 -1.24 -3.45 -17.55
C ASP A 103 -0.30 -4.60 -17.17
N VAL A 104 -0.83 -5.72 -16.69
CA VAL A 104 -0.05 -6.89 -16.29
C VAL A 104 0.67 -7.55 -17.48
N LYS A 105 1.95 -7.89 -17.27
CA LYS A 105 2.74 -8.70 -18.18
C LYS A 105 3.38 -9.88 -17.47
N ILE A 106 3.65 -10.96 -18.20
CA ILE A 106 4.28 -12.16 -17.68
C ILE A 106 5.62 -12.41 -18.37
N VAL A 107 6.61 -12.84 -17.58
CA VAL A 107 7.86 -13.34 -18.11
C VAL A 107 7.66 -14.75 -18.64
N ALA A 108 7.89 -14.95 -19.95
CA ALA A 108 7.65 -16.22 -20.63
C ALA A 108 8.84 -16.62 -21.51
N ASN A 109 8.99 -17.93 -21.71
CA ASN A 109 9.99 -18.50 -22.61
C ASN A 109 9.54 -18.40 -24.08
N ARG A 110 10.49 -18.45 -25.01
CA ARG A 110 10.31 -18.38 -26.47
C ARG A 110 9.23 -19.31 -27.03
N LEU A 111 9.06 -20.53 -26.49
CA LEU A 111 8.01 -21.45 -26.94
C LEU A 111 6.61 -20.84 -26.86
N ILE A 112 6.33 -20.13 -25.77
CA ILE A 112 5.00 -19.56 -25.50
C ILE A 112 4.80 -18.30 -26.36
N MET A 113 5.87 -17.60 -26.73
CA MET A 113 5.81 -16.44 -27.63
C MET A 113 5.42 -16.77 -29.07
N LEU A 114 5.42 -18.05 -29.46
CA LEU A 114 4.86 -18.48 -30.75
C LEU A 114 3.32 -18.33 -30.77
N LEU A 115 2.70 -18.06 -29.61
CA LEU A 115 1.30 -17.67 -29.50
C LEU A 115 1.17 -16.18 -29.75
N GLU A 116 1.19 -15.78 -31.03
CA GLU A 116 1.01 -14.39 -31.47
C GLU A 116 -0.12 -13.62 -30.77
N PRO A 117 -1.32 -14.21 -30.50
CA PRO A 117 -2.39 -13.49 -29.81
C PRO A 117 -2.02 -13.01 -28.40
N LEU A 118 -1.04 -13.64 -27.75
CA LEU A 118 -0.64 -13.35 -26.37
C LEU A 118 0.64 -12.50 -26.26
N ASN A 119 1.26 -12.13 -27.38
CA ASN A 119 2.55 -11.44 -27.39
C ASN A 119 2.51 -10.08 -26.68
N SER A 120 1.36 -9.38 -26.66
CA SER A 120 1.22 -8.11 -25.95
C SER A 120 1.37 -8.23 -24.42
N LEU A 121 1.10 -9.42 -23.87
CA LEU A 121 1.16 -9.71 -22.44
C LEU A 121 2.49 -10.35 -22.01
N MET A 122 3.38 -10.67 -22.94
CA MET A 122 4.58 -11.46 -22.65
C MET A 122 5.85 -10.64 -22.79
N LEU A 123 6.77 -10.84 -21.84
CA LEU A 123 8.14 -10.34 -21.93
C LEU A 123 9.11 -11.52 -22.08
N PRO A 124 9.88 -11.59 -23.19
CA PRO A 124 10.76 -12.71 -23.49
C PRO A 124 11.85 -12.95 -22.45
N VAL A 125 12.10 -14.21 -22.09
CA VAL A 125 13.34 -14.64 -21.40
C VAL A 125 13.87 -15.95 -21.97
N ASP A 126 15.19 -16.00 -22.16
CA ASP A 126 15.90 -17.19 -22.64
C ASP A 126 16.31 -18.09 -21.46
N ASN A 127 15.49 -19.11 -21.16
CA ASN A 127 15.83 -20.13 -20.14
C ASN A 127 16.75 -21.24 -20.68
N ILE A 128 16.88 -21.38 -22.00
CA ILE A 128 17.59 -22.50 -22.64
C ILE A 128 19.08 -22.16 -22.90
N GLY A 129 19.46 -20.88 -22.94
CA GLY A 129 20.82 -20.42 -23.20
C GLY A 129 21.56 -19.77 -22.01
N ASN A 130 20.96 -19.77 -20.81
CA ASN A 130 21.51 -19.14 -19.59
C ASN A 130 21.92 -17.65 -19.71
N ARG A 131 21.49 -16.95 -20.77
CA ARG A 131 21.77 -15.52 -20.99
C ARG A 131 20.50 -14.82 -21.50
N THR A 132 19.78 -14.17 -20.60
CA THR A 132 18.75 -13.18 -20.97
C THR A 132 19.42 -12.03 -21.73
N SER A 133 18.88 -11.64 -22.88
CA SER A 133 19.47 -10.56 -23.68
C SER A 133 19.34 -9.21 -22.96
N ARG A 134 20.28 -8.29 -23.19
CA ARG A 134 20.20 -6.93 -22.60
C ARG A 134 18.90 -6.22 -22.95
N GLN A 135 18.39 -6.44 -24.16
CA GLN A 135 17.16 -5.83 -24.68
C GLN A 135 15.91 -6.35 -23.94
N GLN A 136 15.87 -7.63 -23.58
CA GLN A 136 14.79 -8.23 -22.78
C GLN A 136 14.74 -7.63 -21.37
N LEU A 137 15.89 -7.50 -20.71
CA LEU A 137 15.99 -6.87 -19.39
C LEU A 137 15.60 -5.39 -19.43
N GLN A 138 15.99 -4.66 -20.48
CA GLN A 138 15.56 -3.27 -20.68
C GLN A 138 14.06 -3.14 -20.82
N SER A 139 13.41 -4.05 -21.57
CA SER A 139 11.95 -4.02 -21.75
C SER A 139 11.20 -4.24 -20.44
N MET A 140 11.67 -5.17 -19.60
CA MET A 140 11.10 -5.37 -18.26
C MET A 140 11.33 -4.16 -17.34
N GLN A 141 12.52 -3.58 -17.40
CA GLN A 141 12.83 -2.36 -16.65
C GLN A 141 11.93 -1.21 -17.07
N GLN A 142 11.74 -1.02 -18.38
CA GLN A 142 10.86 0.02 -18.90
C GLN A 142 9.41 -0.19 -18.46
N HIS A 143 8.91 -1.42 -18.49
CA HIS A 143 7.57 -1.76 -18.03
C HIS A 143 7.36 -1.39 -16.56
N LEU A 144 8.30 -1.77 -15.70
CA LEU A 144 8.23 -1.41 -14.28
C LEU A 144 8.43 0.10 -14.06
N SER A 145 9.34 0.76 -14.77
CA SER A 145 9.49 2.23 -14.70
C SER A 145 8.20 2.95 -15.07
N ASN A 146 7.45 2.41 -16.04
CA ASN A 146 6.10 2.87 -16.41
C ASN A 146 5.02 2.45 -15.39
N GLN A 147 5.41 2.11 -14.16
CA GLN A 147 4.53 1.70 -13.06
C GLN A 147 3.79 0.37 -13.32
N GLY A 148 4.29 -0.46 -14.24
CA GLY A 148 3.63 -1.69 -14.68
C GLY A 148 3.65 -2.84 -13.66
N VAL A 149 2.77 -3.82 -13.85
CA VAL A 149 2.82 -5.11 -13.11
C VAL A 149 3.56 -6.19 -13.91
N LEU A 150 4.48 -6.90 -13.27
CA LEU A 150 5.26 -7.97 -13.89
C LEU A 150 5.18 -9.28 -13.09
N ILE A 151 4.66 -10.34 -13.71
CA ILE A 151 4.63 -11.70 -13.17
C ILE A 151 5.93 -12.41 -13.53
N ILE A 152 6.58 -13.01 -12.54
CA ILE A 152 7.81 -13.78 -12.68
C ILE A 152 7.66 -15.13 -11.95
N PHE A 153 8.01 -16.21 -12.65
CA PHE A 153 8.24 -17.52 -12.06
C PHE A 153 9.76 -17.73 -11.87
N PRO A 154 10.31 -17.48 -10.67
CA PRO A 154 11.77 -17.34 -10.52
C PRO A 154 12.56 -18.65 -10.73
N ALA A 155 11.88 -19.80 -10.71
CA ALA A 155 12.50 -21.09 -11.01
C ALA A 155 12.85 -21.27 -12.49
N GLY A 156 12.18 -20.56 -13.41
CA GLY A 156 12.37 -20.71 -14.86
C GLY A 156 11.88 -22.05 -15.44
N GLU A 157 11.36 -22.94 -14.61
CA GLU A 157 10.78 -24.23 -15.00
C GLU A 157 9.58 -24.56 -14.09
N VAL A 158 8.80 -25.56 -14.50
CA VAL A 158 7.67 -26.04 -13.69
C VAL A 158 8.14 -26.84 -12.47
N SER A 159 7.34 -26.81 -11.41
CA SER A 159 7.64 -27.52 -10.15
C SER A 159 7.86 -29.01 -10.37
N ARG A 160 8.77 -29.60 -9.59
CA ARG A 160 9.13 -31.02 -9.63
C ARG A 160 8.62 -31.75 -8.39
N LEU A 161 8.40 -33.06 -8.52
CA LEU A 161 8.06 -33.91 -7.38
C LEU A 161 9.28 -34.09 -6.47
N SER A 162 9.12 -33.80 -5.17
CA SER A 162 10.14 -33.99 -4.13
C SER A 162 9.55 -34.74 -2.93
N SER A 163 10.39 -35.15 -1.98
CA SER A 163 9.94 -35.77 -0.71
C SER A 163 9.01 -34.88 0.11
N ALA A 164 9.08 -33.57 -0.08
CA ALA A 164 8.25 -32.58 0.60
C ALA A 164 7.05 -32.10 -0.25
N GLY A 165 6.68 -32.87 -1.28
CA GLY A 165 5.61 -32.57 -2.22
C GLY A 165 6.09 -31.94 -3.54
N VAL A 166 5.16 -31.40 -4.33
CA VAL A 166 5.46 -30.69 -5.59
C VAL A 166 6.02 -29.31 -5.26
N ARG A 167 7.29 -29.07 -5.62
CA ARG A 167 7.98 -27.79 -5.36
C ARG A 167 8.91 -27.40 -6.49
N ASP A 168 9.09 -26.11 -6.66
CA ASP A 168 10.08 -25.51 -7.53
C ASP A 168 11.49 -25.91 -7.11
N ARG A 169 12.44 -25.86 -8.04
CA ARG A 169 13.86 -25.96 -7.73
C ARG A 169 14.38 -24.64 -7.13
N GLU A 170 15.68 -24.41 -7.23
CA GLU A 170 16.29 -23.16 -6.81
C GLU A 170 15.74 -21.99 -7.62
N TRP A 171 15.43 -20.89 -6.95
CA TRP A 171 14.94 -19.66 -7.58
C TRP A 171 16.12 -18.79 -7.99
N HIS A 172 16.12 -18.31 -9.24
CA HIS A 172 17.09 -17.32 -9.70
C HIS A 172 16.88 -15.99 -8.99
N HIS A 173 17.94 -15.24 -8.71
CA HIS A 173 17.87 -13.97 -7.98
C HIS A 173 17.76 -12.73 -8.91
N SER A 174 17.68 -12.93 -10.22
CA SER A 174 17.63 -11.82 -11.21
C SER A 174 16.40 -10.93 -11.03
N PHE A 175 15.26 -11.51 -10.63
CA PHE A 175 14.03 -10.75 -10.36
C PHE A 175 14.21 -9.73 -9.23
N LEU A 176 15.05 -10.02 -8.23
CA LEU A 176 15.33 -9.10 -7.12
C LEU A 176 16.08 -7.87 -7.61
N ARG A 177 17.01 -8.03 -8.56
CA ARG A 177 17.72 -6.89 -9.17
C ARG A 177 16.78 -6.00 -9.96
N LEU A 178 15.84 -6.62 -10.68
CA LEU A 178 14.84 -5.92 -11.45
C LEU A 178 13.89 -5.13 -10.53
N ALA A 179 13.35 -5.79 -9.50
CA ALA A 179 12.50 -5.15 -8.50
C ALA A 179 13.23 -4.03 -7.76
N ALA A 180 14.51 -4.22 -7.41
CA ALA A 180 15.30 -3.22 -6.68
C ALA A 180 15.51 -1.95 -7.50
N LYS A 181 15.79 -2.09 -8.80
CA LYS A 181 15.98 -0.94 -9.70
C LYS A 181 14.72 -0.09 -9.82
N ALA A 182 13.55 -0.73 -9.82
CA ALA A 182 12.25 -0.05 -9.86
C ALA A 182 11.72 0.35 -8.47
N ARG A 183 12.46 0.04 -7.39
CA ARG A 183 11.99 0.13 -5.99
C ARG A 183 10.60 -0.51 -5.79
N ALA A 184 10.35 -1.61 -6.50
CA ALA A 184 9.04 -2.26 -6.54
C ALA A 184 8.82 -3.16 -5.31
N PRO A 185 7.62 -3.16 -4.71
CA PRO A 185 7.20 -4.22 -3.80
C PRO A 185 7.14 -5.58 -4.51
N LEU A 186 7.29 -6.65 -3.71
CA LEU A 186 7.07 -8.02 -4.14
C LEU A 186 5.70 -8.49 -3.66
N VAL A 187 4.89 -9.06 -4.54
CA VAL A 187 3.62 -9.72 -4.17
C VAL A 187 3.79 -11.24 -4.33
N PRO A 188 3.85 -12.00 -3.23
CA PRO A 188 4.02 -13.45 -3.29
C PRO A 188 2.70 -14.14 -3.65
N VAL A 189 2.74 -15.06 -4.61
CA VAL A 189 1.56 -15.85 -5.00
C VAL A 189 1.88 -17.33 -4.93
N HIS A 190 1.03 -18.09 -4.25
CA HIS A 190 1.12 -19.54 -4.21
C HIS A 190 0.04 -20.17 -5.06
N VAL A 191 0.45 -20.91 -6.09
CA VAL A 191 -0.42 -21.72 -6.93
C VAL A 191 -0.43 -23.14 -6.38
N GLU A 192 -1.62 -23.66 -6.09
CA GLU A 192 -1.81 -25.04 -5.65
C GLU A 192 -2.19 -25.92 -6.86
N GLY A 193 -1.40 -26.96 -7.09
CA GLY A 193 -1.62 -27.85 -8.22
C GLY A 193 -0.55 -28.93 -8.36
N ARG A 194 -0.85 -29.93 -9.19
CA ARG A 194 0.11 -30.95 -9.63
C ARG A 194 -0.21 -31.41 -11.05
N ASN A 195 0.83 -31.70 -11.81
CA ASN A 195 0.71 -32.36 -13.11
C ASN A 195 0.57 -33.88 -12.93
N SER A 196 0.32 -34.59 -14.04
CA SER A 196 0.17 -36.04 -14.00
C SER A 196 1.49 -36.76 -13.65
N TRP A 197 1.37 -37.98 -13.11
CA TRP A 197 2.55 -38.82 -12.81
C TRP A 197 3.43 -39.04 -14.05
N LEU A 198 2.81 -39.22 -15.22
CA LEU A 198 3.52 -39.41 -16.48
C LEU A 198 4.44 -38.22 -16.78
N PHE A 199 3.97 -36.99 -16.59
CA PHE A 199 4.79 -35.80 -16.73
C PHE A 199 6.01 -35.85 -15.81
N TYR A 200 5.84 -36.21 -14.52
CA TYR A 200 6.95 -36.28 -13.58
C TYR A 200 7.95 -37.40 -13.88
N ALA A 201 7.50 -38.53 -14.44
CA ALA A 201 8.38 -39.59 -14.91
C ALA A 201 9.20 -39.13 -16.13
N THR A 202 8.53 -38.58 -17.16
CA THR A 202 9.20 -38.05 -18.36
C THR A 202 10.15 -36.92 -18.03
N ALA A 203 9.78 -36.04 -17.09
CA ALA A 203 10.60 -34.98 -16.55
C ALA A 203 11.97 -35.42 -16.02
N LYS A 204 12.07 -36.63 -15.46
CA LYS A 204 13.31 -37.20 -14.94
C LYS A 204 14.17 -37.81 -16.05
N VAL A 205 13.54 -38.37 -17.08
CA VAL A 205 14.22 -39.14 -18.14
C VAL A 205 14.57 -38.27 -19.35
N ALA A 206 13.64 -37.43 -19.80
CA ALA A 206 13.76 -36.62 -21.01
C ALA A 206 13.17 -35.19 -20.79
N PRO A 207 13.94 -34.27 -20.20
CA PRO A 207 13.47 -32.91 -19.88
C PRO A 207 12.91 -32.10 -21.07
N PRO A 208 13.50 -32.12 -22.28
CA PRO A 208 12.95 -31.40 -23.43
C PRO A 208 11.57 -31.93 -23.87
N VAL A 209 11.36 -33.25 -23.78
CA VAL A 209 10.07 -33.88 -24.12
C VAL A 209 9.01 -33.52 -23.08
N ALA A 210 9.38 -33.51 -21.79
CA ALA A 210 8.48 -33.09 -20.73
C ALA A 210 8.00 -31.64 -20.93
N MET A 211 8.86 -30.74 -21.42
CA MET A 211 8.48 -29.37 -21.75
C MET A 211 7.38 -29.31 -22.82
N LEU A 212 7.49 -30.13 -23.88
CA LEU A 212 6.47 -30.22 -24.92
C LEU A 212 5.16 -30.82 -24.39
N MET A 213 5.24 -31.74 -23.42
CA MET A 213 4.07 -32.33 -22.76
C MET A 213 3.25 -31.34 -21.93
N LEU A 214 3.78 -30.16 -21.59
CA LEU A 214 3.03 -29.15 -20.83
C LEU A 214 1.75 -28.71 -21.55
N VAL A 215 1.76 -28.66 -22.88
CA VAL A 215 0.58 -28.35 -23.69
C VAL A 215 -0.50 -29.42 -23.48
N ARG A 216 -0.10 -30.68 -23.42
CA ARG A 216 -1.01 -31.79 -23.14
C ARG A 216 -1.51 -31.80 -21.71
N GLU A 217 -0.62 -31.53 -20.75
CA GLU A 217 -1.02 -31.42 -19.35
C GLU A 217 -2.04 -30.31 -19.17
N MET A 218 -1.89 -29.16 -19.85
CA MET A 218 -2.88 -28.10 -19.87
C MET A 218 -4.28 -28.61 -20.27
N PHE A 219 -4.42 -29.32 -21.39
CA PHE A 219 -5.72 -29.87 -21.78
C PHE A 219 -6.27 -30.94 -20.82
N LYS A 220 -5.41 -31.65 -20.08
CA LYS A 220 -5.86 -32.60 -19.04
C LYS A 220 -6.44 -31.91 -17.81
N GLN A 221 -6.11 -30.64 -17.58
CA GLN A 221 -6.63 -29.85 -16.46
C GLN A 221 -8.04 -29.30 -16.75
N ARG A 222 -8.70 -29.76 -17.82
CA ARG A 222 -10.05 -29.34 -18.19
C ARG A 222 -11.05 -29.63 -17.06
N GLY A 223 -11.88 -28.65 -16.71
CA GLY A 223 -12.85 -28.76 -15.61
C GLY A 223 -12.22 -28.72 -14.21
N MET A 224 -10.93 -28.42 -14.09
CA MET A 224 -10.26 -28.33 -12.79
C MET A 224 -10.38 -26.94 -12.17
N ARG A 225 -10.29 -26.94 -10.84
CA ARG A 225 -10.25 -25.71 -10.05
C ARG A 225 -8.83 -25.45 -9.59
N ILE A 226 -8.30 -24.28 -9.94
CA ILE A 226 -6.94 -23.87 -9.59
C ILE A 226 -7.04 -22.90 -8.44
N LYS A 227 -6.50 -23.31 -7.30
CA LYS A 227 -6.49 -22.48 -6.12
C LYS A 227 -5.26 -21.59 -6.12
N LEU A 228 -5.51 -20.30 -6.09
CA LEU A 228 -4.50 -19.25 -6.05
C LEU A 228 -4.58 -18.56 -4.69
N ARG A 229 -3.44 -18.40 -4.03
CA ARG A 229 -3.35 -17.60 -2.81
C ARG A 229 -2.42 -16.44 -3.05
N ILE A 230 -2.92 -15.21 -2.97
CA ILE A 230 -2.14 -14.00 -3.17
C ILE A 230 -1.86 -13.41 -1.79
N GLY A 231 -0.58 -13.33 -1.43
CA GLY A 231 -0.15 -12.84 -0.14
C GLY A 231 -0.02 -11.31 -0.12
N ALA A 232 -0.03 -10.76 1.09
CA ALA A 232 0.24 -9.35 1.33
C ALA A 232 1.57 -8.91 0.71
N GLN A 233 1.61 -7.68 0.21
CA GLN A 233 2.80 -7.14 -0.44
C GLN A 233 3.96 -7.03 0.55
N ILE A 234 5.16 -7.24 0.05
CA ILE A 234 6.42 -7.03 0.76
C ILE A 234 7.02 -5.72 0.22
N PRO A 235 6.94 -4.60 0.98
CA PRO A 235 7.48 -3.31 0.56
C PRO A 235 8.99 -3.36 0.28
N PHE A 236 9.45 -2.50 -0.62
CA PHE A 236 10.87 -2.40 -1.00
C PHE A 236 11.81 -2.31 0.21
N ALA A 237 11.47 -1.46 1.19
CA ALA A 237 12.27 -1.27 2.40
C ALA A 237 12.40 -2.54 3.27
N HIS A 238 11.49 -3.50 3.17
CA HIS A 238 11.47 -4.70 4.01
C HIS A 238 12.12 -5.93 3.37
N TRP A 239 12.28 -5.94 2.04
CA TRP A 239 13.00 -7.03 1.37
C TRP A 239 14.38 -6.61 0.86
N HIS A 240 14.63 -5.32 0.62
CA HIS A 240 15.91 -4.82 0.14
C HIS A 240 16.67 -4.08 1.25
N ASP A 241 17.67 -4.74 1.83
CA ASP A 241 18.51 -4.19 2.90
C ASP A 241 19.88 -3.69 2.42
N GLY A 242 20.22 -3.88 1.14
CA GLY A 242 21.51 -3.49 0.54
C GLY A 242 22.70 -4.39 0.87
N HIS A 243 22.58 -5.31 1.84
CA HIS A 243 23.70 -6.09 2.37
C HIS A 243 23.51 -7.61 2.18
N THR A 244 22.27 -8.10 2.14
CA THR A 244 21.98 -9.52 1.97
C THR A 244 22.26 -9.98 0.53
N GLN A 245 23.00 -11.08 0.40
CA GLN A 245 23.29 -11.66 -0.91
C GLN A 245 22.00 -12.12 -1.63
N GLY A 246 21.89 -11.80 -2.93
CA GLY A 246 20.67 -12.05 -3.71
C GLY A 246 20.20 -13.52 -3.73
N LYS A 247 21.11 -14.50 -3.67
CA LYS A 247 20.74 -15.93 -3.62
C LYS A 247 20.01 -16.29 -2.32
N GLU A 248 20.52 -15.82 -1.18
CA GLU A 248 19.90 -16.08 0.12
C GLU A 248 18.55 -15.37 0.22
N LEU A 249 18.47 -14.15 -0.31
CA LEU A 249 17.22 -13.40 -0.39
C LEU A 249 16.18 -14.12 -1.25
N ALA A 250 16.56 -14.64 -2.42
CA ALA A 250 15.65 -15.41 -3.29
C ALA A 250 15.14 -16.69 -2.60
N LYS A 251 16.01 -17.38 -1.85
CA LYS A 251 15.64 -18.55 -1.05
C LYS A 251 14.64 -18.19 0.07
N ARG A 252 14.84 -17.04 0.73
CA ARG A 252 13.92 -16.52 1.76
C ARG A 252 12.56 -16.17 1.16
N VAL A 253 12.52 -15.51 -0.01
CA VAL A 253 11.26 -15.20 -0.74
C VAL A 253 10.56 -16.49 -1.16
N ARG A 254 11.26 -17.47 -1.72
CA ARG A 254 10.69 -18.78 -2.04
C ARG A 254 10.06 -19.44 -0.81
N LYS A 255 10.76 -19.45 0.33
CA LYS A 255 10.24 -20.02 1.58
C LYS A 255 9.03 -19.24 2.11
N HIS A 256 8.97 -17.93 1.88
CA HIS A 256 7.79 -17.11 2.16
C HIS A 256 6.58 -17.56 1.33
N VAL A 257 6.73 -17.72 0.01
CA VAL A 257 5.65 -18.18 -0.90
C VAL A 257 5.11 -19.56 -0.50
N TYR A 258 5.97 -20.51 -0.15
CA TYR A 258 5.49 -21.82 0.31
C TYR A 258 4.81 -21.79 1.68
N ARG A 259 5.21 -20.87 2.57
CA ARG A 259 4.54 -20.67 3.87
C ARG A 259 3.15 -20.07 3.69
N LEU A 260 2.98 -19.16 2.73
CA LEU A 260 1.68 -18.62 2.33
C LEU A 260 0.72 -19.75 1.90
N GLY A 261 1.18 -20.66 1.03
CA GLY A 261 0.39 -21.84 0.63
C GLY A 261 -0.05 -22.72 1.81
N GLN A 262 0.79 -22.82 2.85
CA GLN A 262 0.53 -23.60 4.06
C GLN A 262 -0.26 -22.85 5.14
N GLY A 263 -0.63 -21.57 4.92
CA GLY A 263 -1.26 -20.73 5.94
C GLY A 263 -0.37 -20.40 7.15
N LYS A 264 0.96 -20.44 6.98
CA LYS A 264 1.93 -20.13 8.06
C LYS A 264 2.37 -18.68 7.99
N LYS A 265 2.80 -18.11 9.12
CA LYS A 265 3.36 -16.75 9.20
C LYS A 265 4.53 -16.58 8.21
N GLY A 266 4.50 -15.48 7.48
CA GLY A 266 5.52 -15.10 6.51
C GLY A 266 6.91 -14.85 7.13
N LEU A 267 7.90 -14.71 6.26
CA LEU A 267 9.30 -14.42 6.62
C LEU A 267 9.71 -12.95 6.48
N PHE A 268 8.83 -12.12 5.94
CA PHE A 268 9.06 -10.70 5.72
C PHE A 268 7.96 -9.93 6.44
N GLN A 269 8.26 -8.68 6.79
CA GLN A 269 7.22 -7.73 7.15
C GLN A 269 6.44 -7.40 5.89
N THR A 270 5.13 -7.58 5.97
CA THR A 270 4.21 -7.40 4.85
C THR A 270 3.21 -6.33 5.21
N GLU A 271 2.77 -5.60 4.21
CA GLU A 271 1.64 -4.70 4.34
C GLU A 271 0.44 -5.32 3.64
N SER A 272 -0.70 -5.36 4.33
CA SER A 272 -1.95 -5.74 3.67
C SER A 272 -2.28 -4.67 2.62
N ALA A 273 -2.92 -5.07 1.54
CA ALA A 273 -3.47 -4.06 0.66
C ALA A 273 -4.58 -3.25 1.35
N ILE A 274 -4.67 -2.00 0.90
CA ILE A 274 -5.71 -1.07 1.30
C ILE A 274 -7.03 -1.55 0.71
N ALA A 275 -8.11 -1.40 1.48
CA ALA A 275 -9.45 -1.75 1.01
C ALA A 275 -9.83 -1.08 -0.31
N LEU A 276 -10.76 -1.71 -1.03
CA LEU A 276 -11.50 -1.05 -2.09
C LEU A 276 -12.32 0.13 -1.54
N ALA A 277 -12.58 1.12 -2.40
CA ALA A 277 -13.41 2.26 -2.08
C ALA A 277 -14.84 1.82 -1.76
N GLU A 278 -15.46 2.47 -0.77
CA GLU A 278 -16.89 2.31 -0.52
C GLU A 278 -17.69 2.96 -1.66
N ASP A 279 -18.95 2.53 -1.84
CA ASP A 279 -19.81 3.07 -2.88
C ASP A 279 -20.07 4.58 -2.67
N ARG A 280 -19.89 5.36 -3.73
CA ARG A 280 -19.97 6.83 -3.66
C ARG A 280 -21.38 7.33 -3.37
N ALA A 281 -22.41 6.62 -3.84
CA ALA A 281 -23.80 7.00 -3.59
C ALA A 281 -24.17 6.71 -2.13
N ASP A 282 -23.74 5.56 -1.59
CA ASP A 282 -23.91 5.22 -0.18
C ASP A 282 -23.18 6.21 0.74
N LEU A 283 -21.96 6.60 0.38
CA LEU A 283 -21.19 7.62 1.10
C LEU A 283 -21.92 8.96 1.12
N LYS A 284 -22.37 9.46 -0.04
CA LYS A 284 -23.12 10.72 -0.12
C LYS A 284 -24.40 10.65 0.70
N LYS A 285 -25.15 9.55 0.63
CA LYS A 285 -26.37 9.35 1.42
C LYS A 285 -26.09 9.40 2.93
N ALA A 286 -25.02 8.74 3.39
CA ALA A 286 -24.64 8.76 4.80
C ALA A 286 -24.19 10.17 5.24
N LEU A 287 -23.45 10.91 4.40
CA LEU A 287 -23.01 12.27 4.71
C LEU A 287 -24.18 13.25 4.80
N LEU A 288 -25.18 13.13 3.93
CA LEU A 288 -26.40 13.96 3.98
C LEU A 288 -27.23 13.75 5.25
N GLN A 289 -27.06 12.61 5.93
CA GLN A 289 -27.67 12.34 7.24
C GLN A 289 -26.82 12.82 8.42
N SER A 290 -25.61 13.31 8.14
CA SER A 290 -24.66 13.83 9.13
C SER A 290 -24.90 15.33 9.35
N GLU A 291 -24.35 15.87 10.44
CA GLU A 291 -24.49 17.29 10.75
C GLU A 291 -23.65 18.13 9.78
N LEU A 292 -24.26 19.07 9.06
CA LEU A 292 -23.54 20.02 8.23
C LEU A 292 -23.06 21.20 9.09
N LEU A 293 -21.74 21.36 9.18
CA LEU A 293 -21.13 22.49 9.91
C LEU A 293 -21.05 23.75 9.05
N GLY A 294 -20.80 23.61 7.75
CA GLY A 294 -20.73 24.74 6.83
C GLY A 294 -20.20 24.37 5.44
N ASN A 295 -20.03 25.42 4.62
CA ASN A 295 -19.49 25.32 3.27
C ASN A 295 -18.19 26.12 3.17
N THR A 296 -17.25 25.64 2.36
CA THR A 296 -15.99 26.35 2.07
C THR A 296 -16.21 27.39 0.97
N PRO A 297 -15.27 28.35 0.79
CA PRO A 297 -15.35 29.35 -0.28
C PRO A 297 -15.39 28.78 -1.70
N ASP A 298 -14.89 27.56 -1.91
CA ASP A 298 -14.89 26.86 -3.21
C ASP A 298 -16.02 25.80 -3.33
N GLY A 299 -17.01 25.84 -2.44
CA GLY A 299 -18.22 25.01 -2.55
C GLY A 299 -18.11 23.59 -1.98
N LYS A 300 -17.01 23.25 -1.30
CA LYS A 300 -16.91 21.98 -0.54
C LYS A 300 -17.72 22.07 0.75
N GLN A 301 -18.11 20.92 1.26
CA GLN A 301 -18.98 20.83 2.43
C GLN A 301 -18.22 20.24 3.61
N ILE A 302 -18.52 20.72 4.81
CA ILE A 302 -17.90 20.27 6.05
C ILE A 302 -18.97 19.59 6.89
N TYR A 303 -18.83 18.29 7.09
CA TYR A 303 -19.73 17.46 7.89
C TYR A 303 -19.09 17.06 9.20
N LEU A 304 -19.92 16.86 10.22
CA LEU A 304 -19.57 16.24 11.48
C LEU A 304 -20.34 14.92 11.62
N TRP A 305 -19.60 13.83 11.81
CA TRP A 305 -20.18 12.50 11.94
C TRP A 305 -19.59 11.74 13.12
N ARG A 306 -20.40 10.93 13.77
CA ARG A 306 -19.99 9.98 14.82
C ARG A 306 -20.80 8.70 14.66
N ARG A 307 -20.23 7.56 15.04
CA ARG A 307 -20.90 6.26 14.84
C ARG A 307 -22.26 6.17 15.52
N ASN A 308 -22.37 6.61 16.78
CA ASN A 308 -23.61 6.61 17.57
C ASN A 308 -24.42 5.29 17.49
N GLY A 309 -23.72 4.15 17.57
CA GLY A 309 -24.34 2.81 17.53
C GLY A 309 -24.77 2.33 16.13
N ALA A 310 -24.47 3.08 15.06
CA ALA A 310 -24.76 2.67 13.70
C ALA A 310 -24.12 1.31 13.36
N THR A 311 -24.91 0.43 12.75
CA THR A 311 -24.49 -0.90 12.30
C THR A 311 -23.82 -0.83 10.93
N SER A 312 -24.37 -0.01 10.02
CA SER A 312 -23.75 0.33 8.74
C SER A 312 -22.95 1.62 8.85
N VAL A 313 -21.66 1.57 8.51
CA VAL A 313 -20.70 2.67 8.69
C VAL A 313 -19.84 2.91 7.45
N PRO A 314 -20.43 3.21 6.26
CA PRO A 314 -19.68 3.43 5.04
C PRO A 314 -18.67 4.59 5.19
N ILE A 315 -19.07 5.67 5.88
CA ILE A 315 -18.19 6.81 6.18
C ILE A 315 -16.93 6.34 6.93
N LEU A 316 -17.09 5.64 8.05
CA LEU A 316 -15.93 5.24 8.86
C LEU A 316 -14.99 4.30 8.11
N ARG A 317 -15.57 3.37 7.35
CA ARG A 317 -14.80 2.45 6.51
C ARG A 317 -14.01 3.17 5.45
N GLU A 318 -14.58 4.20 4.83
CA GLU A 318 -13.91 5.00 3.83
C GLU A 318 -12.85 5.92 4.44
N LEU A 319 -13.12 6.51 5.61
CA LEU A 319 -12.13 7.27 6.36
C LEU A 319 -10.89 6.42 6.70
N GLY A 320 -11.09 5.21 7.21
CA GLY A 320 -9.98 4.30 7.50
C GLY A 320 -9.20 3.89 6.24
N ARG A 321 -9.87 3.75 5.10
CA ARG A 321 -9.22 3.47 3.81
C ARG A 321 -8.37 4.66 3.35
N LEU A 322 -8.94 5.87 3.35
CA LEU A 322 -8.27 7.08 2.89
C LEU A 322 -7.13 7.54 3.83
N ARG A 323 -7.28 7.34 5.15
CA ARG A 323 -6.20 7.49 6.13
C ARG A 323 -5.01 6.61 5.76
N GLU A 324 -5.26 5.32 5.55
CA GLU A 324 -4.20 4.38 5.20
C GLU A 324 -3.49 4.79 3.88
N ILE A 325 -4.24 5.30 2.89
CA ILE A 325 -3.66 5.84 1.65
C ILE A 325 -2.76 7.06 1.94
N ALA A 326 -3.26 8.02 2.70
CA ALA A 326 -2.55 9.27 2.98
C ALA A 326 -1.30 9.01 3.82
N PHE A 327 -1.41 8.20 4.88
CA PHE A 327 -0.32 7.89 5.79
C PHE A 327 0.78 7.06 5.10
N ARG A 328 0.43 6.01 4.35
CA ARG A 328 1.46 5.24 3.60
C ARG A 328 2.20 6.10 2.58
N ALA A 329 1.53 7.06 1.96
CA ALA A 329 2.16 7.94 0.98
C ALA A 329 3.25 8.85 1.60
N VAL A 330 3.24 9.07 2.91
CA VAL A 330 4.30 9.78 3.66
C VAL A 330 5.17 8.84 4.51
N GLY A 331 5.08 7.53 4.25
CA GLY A 331 5.87 6.51 4.96
C GLY A 331 5.36 6.22 6.38
N GLU A 332 4.10 6.49 6.66
CA GLU A 332 3.43 6.18 7.93
C GLU A 332 2.34 5.12 7.70
N GLY A 333 1.39 4.97 8.62
CA GLY A 333 0.21 4.12 8.46
C GLY A 333 0.30 2.79 9.21
N SER A 334 -0.84 2.12 9.34
CA SER A 334 -0.97 0.90 10.14
C SER A 334 -0.44 -0.35 9.43
N GLY A 335 -0.24 -0.29 8.11
CA GLY A 335 0.05 -1.46 7.27
C GLY A 335 -1.14 -2.41 7.09
N ARG A 336 -2.33 -2.02 7.57
CA ARG A 336 -3.56 -2.82 7.53
C ARG A 336 -4.45 -2.40 6.37
N ARG A 337 -5.57 -3.13 6.20
CA ARG A 337 -6.56 -2.86 5.15
C ARG A 337 -7.25 -1.50 5.30
N ARG A 338 -7.41 -1.04 6.53
CA ARG A 338 -7.92 0.29 6.92
C ARG A 338 -7.21 0.72 8.19
N ASP A 339 -6.91 2.00 8.30
CA ASP A 339 -6.42 2.63 9.52
C ASP A 339 -7.61 2.97 10.43
N LEU A 340 -8.01 1.99 11.25
CA LEU A 340 -9.07 2.12 12.25
C LEU A 340 -8.62 1.54 13.59
N ASP A 341 -9.03 2.19 14.68
CA ASP A 341 -8.79 1.79 16.06
C ASP A 341 -10.09 1.79 16.90
N SER A 342 -9.99 1.45 18.19
CA SER A 342 -11.16 1.38 19.09
C SER A 342 -11.76 2.75 19.40
N TYR A 343 -11.01 3.83 19.22
CA TYR A 343 -11.46 5.19 19.51
C TYR A 343 -12.37 5.73 18.42
N ASP A 344 -12.23 5.26 17.18
CA ASP A 344 -13.01 5.74 16.04
C ASP A 344 -14.53 5.65 16.21
N ASP A 345 -15.03 4.68 16.99
CA ASP A 345 -16.46 4.53 17.27
C ASP A 345 -16.96 5.60 18.26
N ASP A 346 -16.10 6.00 19.20
CA ASP A 346 -16.41 7.01 20.21
C ASP A 346 -16.08 8.42 19.72
N TYR A 347 -15.25 8.64 18.69
CA TYR A 347 -14.84 9.99 18.30
C TYR A 347 -15.75 10.60 17.24
N TYR A 348 -15.82 11.93 17.22
CA TYR A 348 -16.35 12.65 16.07
C TYR A 348 -15.32 12.67 14.94
N HIS A 349 -15.82 12.66 13.72
CA HIS A 349 -15.05 12.77 12.48
C HIS A 349 -15.54 14.03 11.77
N LEU A 350 -14.66 15.01 11.69
CA LEU A 350 -14.82 16.20 10.87
C LEU A 350 -14.42 15.86 9.45
N ILE A 351 -15.36 15.92 8.50
CA ILE A 351 -15.19 15.40 7.15
C ILE A 351 -15.31 16.55 6.16
N LEU A 352 -14.31 16.71 5.30
CA LEU A 352 -14.35 17.64 4.18
C LEU A 352 -14.74 16.88 2.90
N TRP A 353 -15.88 17.23 2.34
CA TRP A 353 -16.50 16.57 1.20
C TRP A 353 -16.46 17.44 -0.07
N ASP A 354 -16.05 16.85 -1.18
CA ASP A 354 -16.15 17.45 -2.52
C ASP A 354 -17.33 16.84 -3.28
N ASP A 355 -18.42 17.61 -3.40
CA ASP A 355 -19.66 17.12 -4.00
C ASP A 355 -19.56 16.94 -5.53
N ALA A 356 -18.64 17.66 -6.18
CA ALA A 356 -18.45 17.55 -7.63
C ALA A 356 -17.77 16.23 -8.01
N GLU A 357 -16.78 15.81 -7.22
CA GLU A 357 -16.03 14.56 -7.45
C GLU A 357 -16.64 13.35 -6.73
N LEU A 358 -17.60 13.58 -5.83
CA LEU A 358 -18.16 12.59 -4.90
C LEU A 358 -17.07 11.91 -4.06
N GLU A 359 -16.18 12.72 -3.47
CA GLU A 359 -14.99 12.24 -2.77
C GLU A 359 -14.75 12.97 -1.44
N ILE A 360 -14.22 12.24 -0.44
CA ILE A 360 -13.76 12.82 0.82
C ILE A 360 -12.36 13.42 0.60
N VAL A 361 -12.22 14.73 0.71
CA VAL A 361 -10.93 15.44 0.55
C VAL A 361 -9.97 15.11 1.69
N GLY A 362 -10.51 15.01 2.89
CA GLY A 362 -9.75 14.76 4.11
C GLY A 362 -10.65 14.80 5.33
N ALA A 363 -10.08 14.46 6.48
CA ALA A 363 -10.81 14.48 7.73
C ALA A 363 -9.92 14.77 8.94
N TYR A 364 -10.55 15.12 10.05
CA TYR A 364 -9.95 15.25 11.38
C TYR A 364 -10.77 14.40 12.35
N ARG A 365 -10.10 13.61 13.21
CA ARG A 365 -10.77 12.91 14.31
C ARG A 365 -10.68 13.76 15.57
N PHE A 366 -11.79 13.97 16.28
CA PHE A 366 -11.76 14.73 17.52
C PHE A 366 -12.82 14.31 18.55
N ILE A 367 -12.56 14.59 19.83
CA ILE A 367 -13.52 14.38 20.92
C ILE A 367 -13.39 15.50 21.97
N PRO A 368 -14.49 16.08 22.47
CA PRO A 368 -14.45 16.94 23.65
C PRO A 368 -13.97 16.15 24.88
N GLY A 369 -12.88 16.60 25.50
CA GLY A 369 -12.25 15.88 26.60
C GLY A 369 -13.14 15.80 27.83
N GLY A 370 -13.91 16.86 28.14
CA GLY A 370 -14.91 16.83 29.23
C GLY A 370 -15.92 15.70 29.07
N GLU A 371 -16.53 15.58 27.88
CA GLU A 371 -17.48 14.50 27.55
C GLU A 371 -16.83 13.12 27.71
N GLN A 372 -15.64 12.95 27.16
CA GLN A 372 -14.98 11.64 27.12
C GLN A 372 -14.50 11.18 28.50
N LEU A 373 -14.00 12.11 29.32
CA LEU A 373 -13.60 11.83 30.70
C LEU A 373 -14.77 11.33 31.55
N GLU A 374 -15.96 11.90 31.37
CA GLU A 374 -17.16 11.46 32.10
C GLU A 374 -17.64 10.07 31.65
N ARG A 375 -17.52 9.77 30.34
CA ARG A 375 -18.03 8.52 29.76
C ARG A 375 -17.08 7.33 29.93
N ARG A 376 -15.78 7.56 29.78
CA ARG A 376 -14.75 6.51 29.65
C ARG A 376 -13.53 6.74 30.55
N GLY A 377 -13.46 7.87 31.25
CA GLY A 377 -12.26 8.26 31.99
C GLY A 377 -11.08 8.56 31.06
N MET A 378 -9.87 8.59 31.64
CA MET A 378 -8.63 8.91 30.92
C MET A 378 -8.31 7.91 29.79
N GLU A 379 -8.65 6.63 29.98
CA GLU A 379 -8.46 5.57 28.99
C GLU A 379 -9.30 5.78 27.72
N GLY A 380 -10.32 6.63 27.78
CA GLY A 380 -11.10 7.03 26.62
C GLY A 380 -10.39 7.99 25.67
N LEU A 381 -9.28 8.61 26.08
CA LEU A 381 -8.50 9.55 25.27
C LEU A 381 -7.33 8.82 24.58
N TYR A 382 -7.24 8.92 23.26
CA TYR A 382 -6.18 8.29 22.46
C TYR A 382 -4.78 8.71 22.91
N SER A 383 -4.56 9.99 23.11
CA SER A 383 -3.30 10.56 23.60
C SER A 383 -2.87 9.99 24.96
N HIS A 384 -3.80 9.52 25.80
CA HIS A 384 -3.45 8.86 27.07
C HIS A 384 -2.75 7.51 26.87
N SER A 385 -2.97 6.85 25.73
CA SER A 385 -2.22 5.62 25.39
C SER A 385 -0.77 5.91 25.00
N LEU A 386 -0.45 7.14 24.59
CA LEU A 386 0.89 7.57 24.20
C LEU A 386 1.62 8.33 25.32
N PHE A 387 0.87 9.09 26.12
CA PHE A 387 1.40 9.97 27.17
C PHE A 387 0.76 9.68 28.53
N HIS A 388 1.59 9.74 29.57
CA HIS A 388 1.13 9.79 30.95
C HIS A 388 0.80 11.24 31.31
N TYR A 389 -0.45 11.50 31.68
CA TYR A 389 -0.91 12.84 32.06
C TYR A 389 -0.71 13.11 33.55
N ASP A 390 -0.17 14.28 33.87
CA ASP A 390 -0.13 14.81 35.22
C ASP A 390 -1.51 15.33 35.64
N GLU A 391 -1.80 15.34 36.95
CA GLU A 391 -3.08 15.83 37.47
C GLU A 391 -3.41 17.27 37.04
N ARG A 392 -2.37 18.10 36.86
CA ARG A 392 -2.51 19.48 36.37
C ARG A 392 -3.11 19.57 34.96
N MET A 393 -3.05 18.50 34.18
CA MET A 393 -3.64 18.46 32.85
C MET A 393 -5.16 18.25 32.89
N ILE A 394 -5.72 17.69 33.97
CA ILE A 394 -7.14 17.33 34.04
C ILE A 394 -8.08 18.53 33.78
N PRO A 395 -7.88 19.72 34.37
CA PRO A 395 -8.72 20.89 34.06
C PRO A 395 -8.63 21.31 32.59
N ILE A 396 -7.45 21.19 31.98
CA ILE A 396 -7.20 21.50 30.57
C ILE A 396 -7.97 20.53 29.67
N LEU A 397 -7.92 19.23 29.97
CA LEU A 397 -8.66 18.20 29.22
C LEU A 397 -10.17 18.43 29.28
N ARG A 398 -10.70 18.84 30.44
CA ARG A 398 -12.15 19.11 30.59
C ARG A 398 -12.65 20.26 29.73
N GLN A 399 -11.80 21.26 29.48
CA GLN A 399 -12.09 22.41 28.59
C GLN A 399 -11.47 22.25 27.21
N GLY A 400 -10.95 21.06 26.90
CA GLY A 400 -10.19 20.80 25.69
C GLY A 400 -10.93 19.92 24.70
N ILE A 401 -10.56 20.02 23.44
CA ILE A 401 -10.86 19.01 22.42
C ILE A 401 -9.58 18.29 22.09
N GLU A 402 -9.62 16.96 22.17
CA GLU A 402 -8.55 16.14 21.65
C GLU A 402 -8.67 16.04 20.12
N LEU A 403 -7.58 16.29 19.42
CA LEU A 403 -7.45 16.26 17.97
C LEU A 403 -6.39 15.21 17.58
N GLY A 404 -6.71 14.34 16.62
CA GLY A 404 -5.73 13.42 16.05
C GLY A 404 -6.13 12.85 14.70
N ARG A 405 -5.27 11.99 14.14
CA ARG A 405 -5.52 11.20 12.91
C ARG A 405 -6.00 12.04 11.71
N SER A 406 -5.54 13.28 11.62
CA SER A 406 -5.91 14.16 10.50
C SER A 406 -5.18 13.77 9.24
N PHE A 407 -5.88 13.80 8.11
CA PHE A 407 -5.27 13.54 6.82
C PHE A 407 -5.95 14.35 5.72
N ILE A 408 -5.18 14.64 4.67
CA ILE A 408 -5.70 15.02 3.35
C ILE A 408 -5.27 13.93 2.40
N GLN A 409 -6.19 13.39 1.60
CA GLN A 409 -5.81 12.32 0.67
C GLN A 409 -4.88 12.86 -0.45
N PRO A 410 -3.96 12.06 -1.01
CA PRO A 410 -2.94 12.53 -1.94
C PRO A 410 -3.46 13.27 -3.18
N ALA A 411 -4.65 12.92 -3.66
CA ALA A 411 -5.29 13.59 -4.81
C ALA A 411 -5.59 15.09 -4.58
N TYR A 412 -5.57 15.54 -3.32
CA TYR A 412 -5.84 16.93 -2.92
C TYR A 412 -4.65 17.61 -2.25
N TRP A 413 -3.45 17.00 -2.26
CA TRP A 413 -2.25 17.64 -1.76
C TRP A 413 -1.90 18.91 -2.53
N GLY A 414 -1.37 19.91 -1.82
CA GLY A 414 -1.10 21.25 -2.37
C GLY A 414 -2.35 22.14 -2.53
N LYS A 415 -3.56 21.61 -2.30
CA LYS A 415 -4.80 22.40 -2.24
C LYS A 415 -5.07 22.89 -0.81
N ARG A 416 -6.19 23.59 -0.61
CA ARG A 416 -6.60 24.21 0.66
C ARG A 416 -7.26 23.25 1.65
N GLY A 417 -7.07 21.94 1.50
CA GLY A 417 -7.78 20.93 2.30
C GLY A 417 -7.59 21.09 3.81
N LEU A 418 -6.34 21.28 4.27
CA LEU A 418 -6.07 21.47 5.71
C LEU A 418 -6.67 22.78 6.23
N ASP A 419 -6.56 23.86 5.47
CA ASP A 419 -7.16 25.16 5.81
C ASP A 419 -8.69 25.06 5.97
N TYR A 420 -9.35 24.26 5.13
CA TYR A 420 -10.78 24.01 5.23
C TYR A 420 -11.17 23.10 6.40
N LEU A 421 -10.34 22.11 6.76
CA LEU A 421 -10.56 21.37 8.02
C LEU A 421 -10.46 22.29 9.23
N TRP A 422 -9.56 23.27 9.22
CA TRP A 422 -9.47 24.27 10.29
C TRP A 422 -10.68 25.24 10.32
N LEU A 423 -11.30 25.55 9.18
CA LEU A 423 -12.62 26.21 9.16
C LEU A 423 -13.66 25.35 9.88
N GLY A 424 -13.64 24.02 9.66
CA GLY A 424 -14.56 23.11 10.33
C GLY A 424 -14.36 23.03 11.85
N ILE A 425 -13.10 23.03 12.30
CA ILE A 425 -12.78 23.13 13.74
C ILE A 425 -13.29 24.46 14.30
N GLY A 426 -13.06 25.56 13.60
CA GLY A 426 -13.55 26.87 14.01
C GLY A 426 -15.08 26.97 14.04
N ALA A 427 -15.78 26.34 13.10
CA ALA A 427 -17.24 26.22 13.10
C ALA A 427 -17.76 25.46 14.32
N TYR A 428 -17.05 24.41 14.74
CA TYR A 428 -17.37 23.68 15.96
C TYR A 428 -17.14 24.55 17.21
N VAL A 429 -15.94 25.13 17.35
CA VAL A 429 -15.60 25.99 18.50
C VAL A 429 -16.53 27.20 18.62
N ALA A 430 -16.97 27.78 17.50
CA ALA A 430 -17.94 28.88 17.51
C ALA A 430 -19.31 28.48 18.11
N ARG A 431 -19.69 27.20 18.04
CA ARG A 431 -20.93 26.67 18.63
C ARG A 431 -20.76 26.30 20.12
N TYR A 432 -19.53 25.98 20.54
CA TYR A 432 -19.19 25.49 21.88
C TYR A 432 -18.13 26.40 22.53
N PRO A 433 -18.50 27.62 22.98
CA PRO A 433 -17.58 28.62 23.49
C PRO A 433 -16.90 28.23 24.81
N GLU A 434 -17.37 27.19 25.49
CA GLU A 434 -16.74 26.59 26.66
C GLU A 434 -15.42 25.87 26.34
N VAL A 435 -15.18 25.55 25.06
CA VAL A 435 -13.93 24.96 24.61
C VAL A 435 -12.85 26.02 24.58
N ARG A 436 -11.80 25.80 25.37
CA ARG A 436 -10.63 26.67 25.45
C ARG A 436 -9.39 26.06 24.81
N TYR A 437 -9.22 24.76 24.89
CA TYR A 437 -7.97 24.13 24.48
C TYR A 437 -8.15 23.19 23.30
N LEU A 438 -7.15 23.14 22.43
CA LEU A 438 -6.97 22.05 21.48
C LEU A 438 -5.72 21.28 21.88
N PHE A 439 -5.80 19.96 21.97
CA PHE A 439 -4.64 19.14 22.33
C PHE A 439 -4.61 17.83 21.55
N GLY A 440 -3.45 17.20 21.49
CA GLY A 440 -3.32 15.86 20.90
C GLY A 440 -1.96 15.63 20.26
N PRO A 441 -1.70 14.42 19.76
CA PRO A 441 -0.43 14.08 19.14
C PRO A 441 -0.35 14.63 17.71
N VAL A 442 0.80 15.19 17.37
CA VAL A 442 1.18 15.55 16.00
C VAL A 442 2.48 14.85 15.61
N SER A 443 2.46 14.17 14.46
CA SER A 443 3.51 13.22 14.11
C SER A 443 4.57 13.81 13.16
N ILE A 444 5.81 13.40 13.37
CA ILE A 444 6.94 13.54 12.44
C ILE A 444 7.24 12.15 11.89
N SER A 445 7.16 11.98 10.57
CA SER A 445 7.31 10.68 9.91
C SER A 445 8.60 9.97 10.31
N GLY A 446 8.47 8.67 10.65
CA GLY A 446 9.60 7.80 11.00
C GLY A 446 10.56 7.57 9.83
N THR A 447 10.15 7.86 8.60
CA THR A 447 11.00 7.75 7.41
C THR A 447 11.94 8.94 7.20
N MET A 448 11.74 10.04 7.95
CA MET A 448 12.66 11.17 7.89
C MET A 448 14.05 10.78 8.40
N PRO A 449 15.13 11.34 7.82
CA PRO A 449 16.48 11.13 8.34
C PRO A 449 16.56 11.46 9.84
N LEU A 450 17.32 10.67 10.61
CA LEU A 450 17.46 10.87 12.06
C LEU A 450 17.89 12.32 12.40
N ALA A 451 18.86 12.86 11.67
CA ALA A 451 19.30 14.25 11.84
C ALA A 451 18.17 15.29 11.63
N ALA A 452 17.25 15.04 10.69
CA ALA A 452 16.11 15.94 10.47
C ALA A 452 15.11 15.89 11.63
N ARG A 453 14.86 14.69 12.14
CA ARG A 453 14.01 14.47 13.32
C ARG A 453 14.57 15.15 14.56
N ASP A 454 15.87 15.01 14.80
CA ASP A 454 16.56 15.65 15.93
C ASP A 454 16.50 17.18 15.84
N LEU A 455 16.71 17.75 14.65
CA LEU A 455 16.59 19.19 14.40
C LEU A 455 15.18 19.72 14.66
N LEU A 456 14.15 19.01 14.20
CA LEU A 456 12.75 19.38 14.44
C LEU A 456 12.43 19.36 15.93
N VAL A 457 12.71 18.25 16.62
CA VAL A 457 12.42 18.12 18.06
C VAL A 457 13.17 19.18 18.88
N ALA A 458 14.45 19.42 18.57
CA ALA A 458 15.22 20.48 19.23
C ALA A 458 14.61 21.86 19.03
N PHE A 459 14.25 22.22 17.79
CA PHE A 459 13.64 23.51 17.49
C PHE A 459 12.33 23.73 18.25
N TYR A 460 11.43 22.74 18.26
CA TYR A 460 10.14 22.86 18.94
C TYR A 460 10.27 22.89 20.48
N ARG A 461 11.25 22.17 21.05
CA ARG A 461 11.58 22.27 22.49
C ARG A 461 12.08 23.66 22.89
N ILE A 462 12.84 24.33 22.02
CA ILE A 462 13.38 25.69 22.28
C ILE A 462 12.27 26.74 22.21
N TYR A 463 11.48 26.74 21.15
CA TYR A 463 10.56 27.84 20.84
C TYR A 463 9.14 27.67 21.33
N PHE A 464 8.73 26.45 21.66
CA PHE A 464 7.39 26.15 22.16
C PHE A 464 7.45 25.27 23.42
N PRO A 465 8.25 25.66 24.43
CA PRO A 465 8.38 24.89 25.66
C PRO A 465 7.04 24.86 26.41
N THR A 466 6.89 23.86 27.26
CA THR A 466 5.81 23.84 28.24
C THR A 466 6.25 24.53 29.53
N ASP A 467 5.37 25.33 30.14
CA ASP A 467 5.64 26.02 31.40
C ASP A 467 5.68 25.04 32.58
N PHE A 468 4.94 23.93 32.47
CA PHE A 468 4.82 22.89 33.50
C PHE A 468 4.87 21.51 32.85
N PRO A 469 5.40 20.48 33.51
CA PRO A 469 5.37 19.12 32.98
C PRO A 469 3.94 18.54 33.08
N LEU A 470 3.11 18.85 32.08
CA LEU A 470 1.69 18.46 32.01
C LEU A 470 1.50 17.00 31.58
N ALA A 471 2.47 16.44 30.87
CA ALA A 471 2.47 15.04 30.46
C ALA A 471 3.90 14.57 30.18
N THR A 472 4.11 13.25 30.21
CA THR A 472 5.34 12.61 29.77
C THR A 472 5.04 11.49 28.80
N SER A 473 5.85 11.35 27.76
CA SER A 473 5.73 10.25 26.81
C SER A 473 5.99 8.92 27.49
N ARG A 474 5.22 7.89 27.13
CA ARG A 474 5.46 6.51 27.57
C ARG A 474 6.66 5.88 26.88
N CYS A 475 7.04 6.42 25.71
CA CYS A 475 8.25 6.05 24.97
C CYS A 475 9.03 7.33 24.62
N PRO A 476 9.73 7.96 25.59
CA PRO A 476 10.33 9.29 25.41
C PRO A 476 11.34 9.35 24.28
N TYR A 477 11.28 10.42 23.49
CA TYR A 477 12.33 10.74 22.53
C TYR A 477 13.55 11.32 23.25
N PRO A 478 14.79 10.88 22.93
CA PRO A 478 16.00 11.31 23.62
C PRO A 478 16.15 12.82 23.75
N ALA A 479 16.89 13.25 24.77
CA ALA A 479 17.28 14.65 24.93
C ALA A 479 18.07 15.13 23.70
N SER A 480 17.85 16.39 23.30
CA SER A 480 18.51 16.97 22.14
C SER A 480 20.02 17.07 22.37
N LEU A 481 20.80 16.62 21.40
CA LEU A 481 22.27 16.64 21.49
C LEU A 481 22.80 18.08 21.48
N PRO A 482 23.92 18.38 22.18
CA PRO A 482 24.51 19.73 22.23
C PRO A 482 24.78 20.32 20.85
N ASP A 483 25.31 19.53 19.91
CA ASP A 483 25.63 19.99 18.55
C ASP A 483 24.38 20.37 17.73
N VAL A 484 23.25 19.73 18.02
CA VAL A 484 21.95 20.02 17.41
C VAL A 484 21.39 21.31 18.00
N LEU A 485 21.46 21.47 19.32
CA LEU A 485 21.04 22.69 20.01
C LEU A 485 21.87 23.90 19.56
N ALA A 486 23.18 23.73 19.37
CA ALA A 486 24.09 24.78 18.89
C ALA A 486 23.77 25.28 17.46
N GLN A 487 22.86 24.62 16.73
CA GLN A 487 22.36 25.15 15.46
C GLN A 487 21.42 26.33 15.64
N PHE A 488 20.85 26.52 16.82
CA PHE A 488 19.84 27.55 17.08
C PHE A 488 20.34 28.52 18.15
N SER A 489 20.13 29.81 17.91
CA SER A 489 20.39 30.86 18.90
C SER A 489 19.44 30.80 20.09
N GLY A 490 18.18 30.39 19.85
CA GLY A 490 17.09 30.44 20.82
C GLY A 490 16.52 31.84 21.05
N ASN A 491 17.10 32.88 20.43
CA ASN A 491 16.75 34.29 20.70
C ASN A 491 15.91 34.92 19.58
N ASP A 492 16.10 34.49 18.32
CA ASP A 492 15.32 34.98 17.18
C ASP A 492 14.60 33.83 16.44
N TYR A 493 13.30 33.72 16.67
CA TYR A 493 12.46 32.71 16.05
C TYR A 493 12.49 32.75 14.51
N LYS A 494 12.52 33.95 13.90
CA LYS A 494 12.45 34.06 12.44
C LYS A 494 13.75 33.58 11.79
N GLU A 495 14.88 33.99 12.35
CA GLU A 495 16.20 33.57 11.90
C GLU A 495 16.38 32.05 12.05
N ASP A 496 16.10 31.52 13.25
CA ASP A 496 16.27 30.09 13.51
C ASP A 496 15.26 29.22 12.75
N LEU A 497 14.05 29.72 12.47
CA LEU A 497 13.10 29.03 11.58
C LEU A 497 13.62 28.99 10.12
N GLN A 498 14.23 30.07 9.63
CA GLN A 498 14.84 30.08 8.31
C GLN A 498 16.01 29.10 8.23
N ARG A 499 16.84 29.05 9.28
CA ARG A 499 17.93 28.09 9.40
C ARG A 499 17.44 26.65 9.45
N LEU A 500 16.41 26.35 10.25
CA LEU A 500 15.79 25.03 10.29
C LEU A 500 15.32 24.60 8.89
N LYS A 501 14.62 25.48 8.16
CA LYS A 501 14.16 25.20 6.79
C LYS A 501 15.33 24.89 5.85
N GLN A 502 16.42 25.64 5.94
CA GLN A 502 17.62 25.39 5.13
C GLN A 502 18.26 24.02 5.45
N LEU A 503 18.42 23.69 6.74
CA LEU A 503 18.99 22.42 7.16
C LEU A 503 18.13 21.22 6.74
N LEU A 504 16.81 21.31 6.89
CA LEU A 504 15.88 20.28 6.44
C LEU A 504 15.89 20.13 4.91
N SER A 505 15.94 21.24 4.18
CA SER A 505 16.04 21.22 2.72
C SER A 505 17.32 20.53 2.24
N ASN A 506 18.45 20.71 2.94
CA ASN A 506 19.70 20.00 2.63
C ASN A 506 19.59 18.49 2.86
N LEU A 507 18.68 18.06 3.74
CA LEU A 507 18.35 16.67 4.02
C LEU A 507 17.21 16.13 3.12
N GLY A 508 16.69 16.95 2.21
CA GLY A 508 15.62 16.56 1.27
C GLY A 508 14.24 16.47 1.91
N VAL A 509 14.02 17.07 3.08
CA VAL A 509 12.75 17.06 3.82
C VAL A 509 12.30 18.47 4.19
N ALA A 510 11.07 18.60 4.68
CA ALA A 510 10.48 19.87 5.10
C ALA A 510 9.78 19.73 6.45
N ILE A 511 9.47 20.87 7.08
CA ILE A 511 8.68 20.90 8.31
C ILE A 511 7.28 20.33 8.02
N PRO A 512 6.78 19.36 8.81
CA PRO A 512 5.43 18.84 8.64
C PRO A 512 4.37 19.95 8.68
N THR A 513 3.35 19.83 7.82
CA THR A 513 2.37 20.91 7.62
C THR A 513 1.60 21.25 8.89
N LEU A 514 1.23 20.25 9.70
CA LEU A 514 0.51 20.49 10.96
C LEU A 514 1.34 21.24 11.99
N TYR A 515 2.62 20.89 12.14
CA TYR A 515 3.54 21.61 13.01
C TYR A 515 3.62 23.09 12.63
N LYS A 516 3.75 23.38 11.33
CA LYS A 516 3.70 24.75 10.83
C LYS A 516 2.35 25.43 11.12
N GLN A 517 1.24 24.73 10.86
CA GLN A 517 -0.11 25.25 11.04
C GLN A 517 -0.38 25.67 12.50
N TYR A 518 -0.09 24.81 13.48
CA TYR A 518 -0.27 25.16 14.90
C TYR A 518 0.55 26.42 15.25
N CYS A 519 1.83 26.47 14.92
CA CYS A 519 2.68 27.62 15.26
C CYS A 519 2.27 28.93 14.57
N GLU A 520 1.66 28.87 13.38
CA GLU A 520 1.25 30.06 12.64
C GLU A 520 -0.09 30.65 13.09
N VAL A 521 -0.97 29.84 13.68
CA VAL A 521 -2.34 30.27 14.07
C VAL A 521 -2.35 31.13 15.34
N TYR A 522 -1.44 30.85 16.28
CA TYR A 522 -1.47 31.44 17.61
C TYR A 522 -0.38 32.49 17.82
N GLU A 523 -0.62 33.36 18.80
CA GLU A 523 0.36 34.31 19.34
C GLU A 523 1.45 33.57 20.15
N PRO A 524 2.61 34.20 20.40
CA PRO A 524 3.66 33.61 21.24
C PRO A 524 3.11 33.13 22.59
N GLY A 525 3.45 31.88 22.97
CA GLY A 525 2.92 31.23 24.17
C GLY A 525 1.47 30.75 24.08
N GLY A 526 0.86 30.77 22.89
CA GLY A 526 -0.45 30.17 22.62
C GLY A 526 -0.38 28.70 22.18
N VAL A 527 0.80 28.20 21.85
CA VAL A 527 1.06 26.79 21.52
C VAL A 527 2.25 26.30 22.33
N GLN A 528 2.15 25.09 22.85
CA GLN A 528 3.21 24.40 23.58
C GLN A 528 3.33 22.96 23.06
N PHE A 529 4.56 22.45 22.98
CA PHE A 529 4.84 21.05 22.77
C PHE A 529 5.28 20.45 24.11
N ILE A 530 4.38 19.68 24.73
CA ILE A 530 4.53 19.21 26.11
C ILE A 530 5.66 18.18 26.20
N ASP A 531 5.63 17.17 25.34
CA ASP A 531 6.68 16.17 25.25
C ASP A 531 6.68 15.48 23.88
N PHE A 532 7.76 14.75 23.58
CA PHE A 532 7.94 13.99 22.34
C PHE A 532 8.20 12.52 22.64
N GLY A 533 7.55 11.64 21.89
CA GLY A 533 7.68 10.19 22.00
C GLY A 533 7.79 9.49 20.67
N SER A 534 8.32 8.26 20.66
CA SER A 534 8.22 7.40 19.48
C SER A 534 6.99 6.49 19.57
N ASP A 535 6.25 6.35 18.47
CA ASP A 535 5.13 5.41 18.34
C ASP A 535 5.52 4.23 17.41
N PRO A 536 5.84 3.04 17.99
CA PRO A 536 6.18 1.86 17.21
C PRO A 536 5.04 1.30 16.35
N ASP A 537 3.79 1.52 16.75
CA ASP A 537 2.61 1.01 16.05
C ASP A 537 2.28 1.83 14.79
N PHE A 538 2.91 3.01 14.66
CA PHE A 538 2.76 3.91 13.52
C PHE A 538 4.10 4.18 12.82
N ASN A 539 4.81 3.10 12.47
CA ASN A 539 6.09 3.10 11.78
C ASN A 539 7.21 3.90 12.49
N ASN A 540 7.23 3.89 13.82
CA ASN A 540 8.22 4.62 14.63
C ASN A 540 8.26 6.13 14.31
N CYS A 541 7.09 6.73 14.02
CA CYS A 541 6.98 8.17 13.96
C CYS A 541 7.30 8.79 15.32
N ILE A 542 7.58 10.09 15.32
CA ILE A 542 7.74 10.87 16.56
C ILE A 542 6.47 11.67 16.78
N ASP A 543 5.75 11.37 17.86
CA ASP A 543 4.59 12.14 18.26
C ASP A 543 4.99 13.22 19.25
N GLY A 544 4.70 14.48 18.90
CA GLY A 544 4.74 15.60 19.82
C GLY A 544 3.33 15.85 20.37
N LEU A 545 3.17 15.85 21.70
CA LEU A 545 1.91 16.26 22.30
C LEU A 545 1.79 17.79 22.25
N VAL A 546 0.94 18.29 21.36
CA VAL A 546 0.66 19.73 21.25
C VAL A 546 -0.48 20.13 22.18
N LEU A 547 -0.36 21.30 22.77
CA LEU A 547 -1.41 22.01 23.49
C LEU A 547 -1.51 23.43 22.92
N ALA A 548 -2.72 23.83 22.54
CA ALA A 548 -3.00 25.14 21.98
C ALA A 548 -4.16 25.83 22.71
N ASP A 549 -3.98 27.09 23.10
CA ASP A 549 -4.96 27.90 23.83
C ASP A 549 -5.73 28.81 22.86
N LEU A 550 -7.02 28.54 22.68
CA LEU A 550 -7.90 29.24 21.75
C LEU A 550 -8.05 30.73 22.10
N THR A 551 -7.77 31.14 23.35
CA THR A 551 -7.80 32.57 23.72
C THR A 551 -6.61 33.35 23.17
N LYS A 552 -5.59 32.67 22.62
CA LYS A 552 -4.37 33.25 22.06
C LYS A 552 -4.28 33.08 20.54
N ILE A 553 -5.41 32.88 19.87
CA ILE A 553 -5.46 32.86 18.39
C ILE A 553 -5.17 34.28 17.89
N LYS A 554 -4.30 34.42 16.87
CA LYS A 554 -4.05 35.72 16.25
C LYS A 554 -5.35 36.32 15.69
N PRO A 555 -5.59 37.64 15.81
CA PRO A 555 -6.85 38.26 15.38
C PRO A 555 -7.27 37.91 13.95
N SER A 556 -6.35 37.99 12.98
CA SER A 556 -6.62 37.64 11.57
C SER A 556 -6.96 36.17 11.34
N ARG A 557 -6.49 35.27 12.23
CA ARG A 557 -6.79 33.84 12.18
C ARG A 557 -8.11 33.54 12.87
N TYR A 558 -8.44 34.26 13.94
CA TYR A 558 -9.74 34.18 14.60
C TYR A 558 -10.86 34.62 13.65
N GLU A 559 -10.67 35.76 12.97
CA GLU A 559 -11.61 36.24 11.94
C GLU A 559 -11.84 35.19 10.86
N ARG A 560 -10.75 34.58 10.38
CA ARG A 560 -10.80 33.58 9.32
C ARG A 560 -11.52 32.30 9.71
N TYR A 561 -11.22 31.73 10.87
CA TYR A 561 -11.66 30.38 11.23
C TYR A 561 -12.88 30.36 12.14
N VAL A 562 -13.04 31.31 13.05
CA VAL A 562 -14.08 31.28 14.09
C VAL A 562 -15.15 32.32 13.84
N ALA A 563 -14.77 33.59 13.66
CA ALA A 563 -15.72 34.70 13.61
C ALA A 563 -16.72 34.60 12.44
N VAL A 564 -16.31 34.00 11.32
CA VAL A 564 -17.18 33.74 10.15
C VAL A 564 -18.38 32.85 10.47
N HIS A 565 -18.35 32.11 11.58
CA HIS A 565 -19.42 31.20 12.00
C HIS A 565 -20.28 31.76 13.15
N LEU A 566 -19.90 32.90 13.73
CA LEU A 566 -20.68 33.54 14.78
C LEU A 566 -21.92 34.24 14.20
N PRO A 567 -23.06 34.24 14.91
CA PRO A 567 -24.22 35.02 14.51
C PRO A 567 -23.85 36.51 14.43
N LYS A 568 -24.31 37.17 13.38
CA LYS A 568 -24.08 38.60 13.14
C LYS A 568 -25.00 39.50 13.97
#